data_AF-A0A4V2QGE5-F1
#
_entry.id   AF-A0A4V2QGE5-F1
#
_cell.length_a   1.000
_cell.length_b   1.000
_cell.length_c   1.000
_cell.angle_alpha   90.00
_cell.angle_beta   90.00
_cell.angle_gamma   90.00
#
_symmetry.space_group_name_H-M   'P 1'
#
loop_
_entity.id
_entity.type
_entity.pdbx_description
1 polymer ?
#
loop_
_entity_poly.entity_id
_entity_poly.type
_entity_poly.pdbx_seq_one_letter_code
_entity_poly.pdbx_strand_id
1 'polypeptide(L)'
;MGLSEQWINLMCVWRESPVYDARERALLGWVDAVTNIAQTGAPDAEYEALKAQFSEEEMTNIAVAIGAINIWNRLAVGLLSQHPIDKPAQAA
;
A
#
# COMPACT_ATOMS: atom_id res chain seq x y z
N MET A 1 2.74 -16.37 2.27
CA MET A 1 3.80 -15.34 2.32
C MET A 1 4.14 -15.11 3.78
N GLY A 2 5.41 -15.17 4.14
CA GLY A 2 5.87 -15.20 5.55
C GLY A 2 5.87 -13.84 6.26
N LEU A 3 4.91 -12.96 5.96
CA LEU A 3 4.72 -11.71 6.69
C LEU A 3 3.99 -12.01 8.01
N SER A 4 4.38 -11.31 9.07
CA SER A 4 3.72 -11.49 10.38
C SER A 4 2.31 -10.91 10.38
N GLU A 5 1.44 -11.46 11.21
CA GLU A 5 0.10 -10.89 11.41
C GLU A 5 0.17 -9.44 11.90
N GLN A 6 1.15 -9.11 12.74
CA GLN A 6 1.35 -7.75 13.23
C GLN A 6 1.66 -6.77 12.09
N TRP A 7 2.51 -7.17 11.14
CA TRP A 7 2.83 -6.35 9.96
C TRP A 7 1.59 -6.13 9.07
N ILE A 8 0.76 -7.16 8.89
CA ILE A 8 -0.46 -7.06 8.08
C ILE A 8 -1.51 -6.18 8.78
N ASN A 9 -1.77 -6.44 10.06
CA ASN A 9 -2.84 -5.79 10.81
C ASN A 9 -2.58 -4.31 11.07
N LEU A 10 -1.32 -3.87 11.15
CA LEU A 10 -0.97 -2.47 11.40
C LEU A 10 -0.87 -1.62 10.12
N MET A 11 -1.09 -2.20 8.94
CA MET A 11 -0.93 -1.51 7.66
C MET A 11 -1.87 -0.30 7.53
N CYS A 12 -3.08 -0.41 8.05
CA CYS A 12 -4.08 0.66 8.01
C CYS A 12 -3.72 1.87 8.90
N VAL A 13 -2.77 1.72 9.83
CA VAL A 13 -2.33 2.73 10.79
C VAL A 13 -0.80 2.87 10.81
N TRP A 14 -0.17 2.62 9.66
CA TRP A 14 1.27 2.44 9.54
C TRP A 14 2.11 3.62 10.05
N ARG A 15 1.58 4.85 9.97
CA ARG A 15 2.30 6.07 10.38
C ARG A 15 2.69 6.06 11.86
N GLU A 16 1.82 5.51 12.71
CA GLU A 16 2.03 5.40 14.16
C GLU A 16 2.70 4.08 14.58
N SER A 17 2.90 3.17 13.63
CA SER A 17 3.48 1.85 13.90
C SER A 17 5.00 1.87 13.74
N PRO A 18 5.76 1.39 14.74
CA PRO A 18 7.21 1.19 14.63
C PRO A 18 7.58 -0.10 13.89
N VAL A 19 6.61 -0.88 13.40
CA VAL A 19 6.86 -2.15 12.70
C VAL A 19 7.55 -1.94 11.35
N TYR A 20 7.34 -0.78 10.72
CA TYR A 20 7.84 -0.48 9.38
C TYR A 20 9.17 0.28 9.45
N ASP A 21 10.15 -0.18 8.69
CA ASP A 21 11.45 0.48 8.59
C ASP A 21 11.40 1.75 7.71
N ALA A 22 12.54 2.45 7.57
CA ALA A 22 12.60 3.68 6.78
C ALA A 22 12.28 3.47 5.30
N ARG A 23 12.65 2.31 4.73
CA ARG A 23 12.41 1.97 3.32
C ARG A 23 10.91 1.71 3.10
N GLU A 24 10.30 0.93 3.98
CA GLU A 24 8.86 0.64 3.94
C GLU A 24 8.03 1.90 4.16
N ARG A 25 8.42 2.77 5.10
CA ARG A 25 7.71 4.04 5.36
C ARG A 25 7.76 5.00 4.17
N ALA A 26 8.89 5.07 3.47
CA ALA A 26 8.99 5.87 2.23
C ALA A 26 8.08 5.31 1.13
N LEU A 27 8.02 3.98 0.98
CA LEU A 27 7.09 3.33 0.07
C LEU A 27 5.63 3.63 0.44
N LEU A 28 5.25 3.47 1.70
CA LEU A 28 3.87 3.70 2.16
C LEU A 28 3.44 5.15 2.03
N GLY A 29 4.34 6.11 2.30
CA GLY A 29 4.10 7.54 2.06
C GLY A 29 3.78 7.83 0.59
N TRP A 30 4.56 7.25 -0.33
CA TRP A 30 4.32 7.37 -1.76
C TRP A 30 3.03 6.68 -2.22
N VAL A 31 2.72 5.49 -1.67
CA VAL A 31 1.46 4.77 -1.95
C VAL A 31 0.25 5.62 -1.54
N ASP A 32 0.27 6.21 -0.34
CA ASP A 32 -0.79 7.10 0.15
C ASP A 32 -0.97 8.31 -0.77
N ALA A 33 0.15 8.95 -1.15
CA ALA A 33 0.16 10.13 -1.99
C ALA A 33 -0.43 9.84 -3.38
N VAL A 34 0.07 8.81 -4.07
CA VAL A 34 -0.36 8.48 -5.44
C VAL A 34 -1.77 7.88 -5.48
N THR A 35 -2.18 7.12 -4.47
CA THR A 35 -3.55 6.60 -4.39
C THR A 35 -4.58 7.73 -4.28
N ASN A 36 -4.23 8.80 -3.56
CA ASN A 36 -5.03 10.01 -3.40
C ASN A 36 -4.53 11.18 -4.28
N ILE A 37 -4.02 10.88 -5.47
CA ILE A 37 -3.34 11.89 -6.32
C ILE A 37 -4.19 13.13 -6.64
N ALA A 38 -5.53 12.98 -6.70
CA ALA A 38 -6.44 14.10 -6.95
C ALA A 38 -6.46 15.11 -5.79
N GLN A 39 -6.16 14.66 -4.56
CA GLN A 39 -6.10 15.49 -3.36
C GLN A 39 -4.66 15.95 -3.06
N THR A 40 -3.69 15.07 -3.26
CA THR A 40 -2.31 15.29 -2.81
C THR A 40 -1.43 15.93 -3.88
N GLY A 41 -1.74 15.72 -5.16
CA GLY A 41 -0.89 16.14 -6.27
C GLY A 41 0.47 15.45 -6.34
N ALA A 42 0.68 14.35 -5.60
CA ALA A 42 1.97 13.64 -5.48
C ALA A 42 3.15 14.57 -5.10
N PRO A 43 3.22 15.04 -3.84
CA PRO A 43 4.19 16.06 -3.42
C PRO A 43 5.66 15.63 -3.59
N ASP A 44 6.52 16.58 -3.96
CA ASP A 44 7.96 16.37 -4.14
C ASP A 44 8.63 15.73 -2.91
N ALA A 45 8.20 16.09 -1.69
CA ALA A 45 8.76 15.55 -0.46
C ALA A 45 8.60 14.02 -0.35
N GLU A 46 7.45 13.48 -0.78
CA GLU A 46 7.21 12.03 -0.77
C GLU A 46 7.98 11.34 -1.91
N TYR A 47 8.11 12.00 -3.06
CA TYR A 47 8.92 11.50 -4.18
C TYR A 47 10.41 11.41 -3.81
N GLU A 48 10.96 12.45 -3.20
CA GLU A 48 12.37 12.47 -2.77
C GLU A 48 12.63 11.49 -1.63
N ALA A 49 11.68 11.30 -0.71
CA ALA A 49 11.77 10.26 0.32
C ALA A 49 11.81 8.85 -0.30
N LEU A 50 11.00 8.58 -1.32
CA LEU A 50 11.03 7.32 -2.05
C LEU A 50 12.35 7.13 -2.78
N LYS A 51 12.80 8.15 -3.52
CA LYS A 51 14.05 8.13 -4.29
C LYS A 51 15.29 7.92 -3.42
N ALA A 52 15.27 8.37 -2.17
CA ALA A 52 16.36 8.13 -1.22
C ALA A 52 16.50 6.64 -0.83
N GLN A 53 15.46 5.84 -1.04
CA GLN A 53 15.43 4.43 -0.65
C GLN A 53 15.48 3.49 -1.87
N PHE A 54 14.84 3.85 -2.98
CA PHE A 54 14.63 2.96 -4.13
C PHE A 54 15.38 3.42 -5.38
N SER A 55 15.78 2.47 -6.23
CA SER A 55 16.35 2.78 -7.56
C SER A 55 15.26 3.28 -8.52
N GLU A 56 15.64 3.91 -9.63
CA GLU A 56 14.69 4.36 -10.65
C GLU A 56 13.85 3.20 -11.25
N GLU A 57 14.48 2.04 -11.43
CA GLU A 57 13.79 0.83 -11.88
C GLU A 57 12.77 0.36 -10.84
N GLU A 58 13.16 0.30 -9.56
CA GLU A 58 12.25 -0.06 -8.47
C GLU A 58 11.08 0.93 -8.36
N MET A 59 11.35 2.23 -8.47
CA MET A 59 10.32 3.28 -8.44
C MET A 59 9.33 3.14 -9.60
N THR A 60 9.82 2.80 -10.80
CA THR A 60 8.96 2.51 -11.96
C THR A 60 8.06 1.31 -11.69
N ASN A 61 8.61 0.23 -11.15
CA ASN A 61 7.85 -0.96 -10.77
C ASN A 61 6.82 -0.64 -9.68
N ILE A 62 7.17 0.17 -8.68
CA ILE A 62 6.27 0.65 -7.62
C ILE A 62 5.11 1.45 -8.22
N ALA A 63 5.38 2.39 -9.13
CA ALA A 63 4.35 3.19 -9.76
C ALA A 63 3.36 2.33 -10.56
N VAL A 64 3.86 1.33 -11.30
CA VAL A 64 3.02 0.37 -12.02
C VAL A 64 2.18 -0.46 -11.05
N ALA A 65 2.77 -0.94 -9.95
CA ALA A 65 2.05 -1.71 -8.94
C ALA A 65 0.92 -0.90 -8.28
N ILE A 66 1.18 0.36 -7.91
CA ILE A 66 0.18 1.29 -7.39
C ILE A 66 -0.94 1.52 -8.40
N GLY A 67 -0.60 1.74 -9.67
CA GLY A 67 -1.58 1.89 -10.75
C GLY A 67 -2.45 0.65 -10.93
N ALA A 68 -1.84 -0.54 -10.94
CA ALA A 68 -2.53 -1.81 -11.10
C ALA A 68 -3.53 -2.06 -9.98
N ILE A 69 -3.14 -1.90 -8.70
CA ILE A 69 -4.08 -2.10 -7.58
C ILE A 69 -5.19 -1.04 -7.58
N ASN A 70 -4.87 0.20 -7.97
CA ASN A 70 -5.87 1.26 -8.10
C ASN A 70 -6.93 0.96 -9.18
N ILE A 71 -6.54 0.33 -10.28
CA ILE A 71 -7.47 -0.17 -11.31
C ILE A 71 -8.33 -1.29 -10.72
N TRP A 72 -7.72 -2.30 -10.10
CA TRP A 72 -8.46 -3.43 -9.51
C TRP A 72 -9.45 -2.99 -8.45
N ASN A 73 -9.08 -2.06 -7.58
CA ASN A 73 -9.97 -1.50 -6.54
C ASN A 73 -11.21 -0.85 -7.18
N ARG A 74 -11.03 -0.06 -8.25
CA ARG A 74 -12.13 0.61 -8.96
C ARG A 74 -13.04 -0.39 -9.66
N LEU A 75 -12.48 -1.44 -10.25
CA LEU A 75 -13.26 -2.51 -10.89
C LEU A 75 -14.04 -3.32 -9.87
N ALA A 76 -13.39 -3.82 -8.81
CA ALA A 76 -14.02 -4.67 -7.81
C ALA A 76 -15.16 -3.94 -7.09
N VAL A 77 -14.92 -2.69 -6.65
CA VAL A 77 -15.93 -1.87 -5.99
C VAL A 77 -17.02 -1.43 -6.97
N GLY A 78 -16.64 -0.94 -8.16
CA GLY A 78 -17.58 -0.46 -9.17
C GLY A 78 -18.49 -1.56 -9.75
N LEU A 79 -18.05 -2.82 -9.71
CA LEU A 79 -18.81 -4.00 -10.14
C LEU A 79 -19.36 -4.83 -8.97
N LEU A 80 -19.31 -4.31 -7.75
CA LEU A 80 -19.89 -4.93 -6.54
C LEU A 80 -19.42 -6.36 -6.27
N SER A 81 -18.15 -6.65 -6.57
CA SER A 81 -17.56 -7.97 -6.38
C SER A 81 -17.56 -8.36 -4.90
N GLN A 82 -18.05 -9.56 -4.59
CA GLN A 82 -18.09 -10.08 -3.21
C GLN A 82 -16.83 -10.90 -2.92
N HIS A 83 -16.19 -10.63 -1.78
CA HIS A 83 -15.11 -11.48 -1.30
C HIS A 83 -15.68 -12.80 -0.74
N PRO A 84 -14.93 -13.91 -0.79
CA PRO A 84 -15.34 -15.14 -0.14
C PRO A 84 -15.39 -14.95 1.38
N ILE A 85 -16.35 -15.60 2.03
CA ILE A 85 -16.45 -15.67 3.50
C ILE A 85 -15.83 -16.99 3.93
N ASP A 86 -14.75 -16.90 4.71
CA ASP A 86 -14.14 -18.07 5.32
C ASP A 86 -15.14 -18.78 6.23
N LYS A 87 -15.08 -20.12 6.25
CA LYS A 87 -15.85 -20.88 7.23
C LYS A 87 -15.32 -20.53 8.63
N PRO A 88 -16.19 -20.32 9.62
CA PRO A 88 -15.74 -20.05 10.98
C PRO A 88 -14.81 -21.18 11.43
N ALA A 89 -13.62 -20.82 11.89
CA ALA A 89 -12.73 -21.75 12.54
C ALA A 89 -13.49 -22.40 13.71
N GLN A 90 -13.46 -23.73 13.83
CA GLN A 90 -13.98 -24.40 15.02
C GLN A 90 -13.27 -23.78 16.22
N ALA A 91 -14.05 -23.19 17.13
CA ALA A 91 -13.51 -22.65 18.38
C ALA A 91 -12.74 -23.76 19.09
N ALA A 92 -11.46 -23.49 19.37
CA ALA A 92 -10.60 -24.35 20.19
C ALA A 92 -11.00 -24.25 21.66
#